data_AF-A0AAU6A012-F1
#
_entry.id   AF-A0AAU6A012-F1
#
_cell.length_a   1.000
_cell.length_b   1.000
_cell.length_c   1.000
_cell.angle_alpha   90.00
_cell.angle_beta   90.00
_cell.angle_gamma   90.00
#
_symmetry.space_group_name_H-M   'P 1'
#
loop_
_entity.id
_entity.type
_entity.pdbx_description
1 polymer ?
#
loop_
_entity_poly.entity_id
_entity_poly.type
_entity_poly.pdbx_seq_one_letter_code
_entity_poly.pdbx_strand_id
1 'polypeptide(L)'
;MSFNSGERLNFGGEAAVVLEDRGDGGYLISSGPAQLPIVVPAPTLEDAQLKPAAKRLFTPTAPHLLSVDDFLDDPDEVREIALGASYHTGLQYFKGLRSDHRFLWPGLREEFSRLLGTPVTEWLGHDANGVFQQTAHDDPLVWHHDSQSYAAAIYLNPNPPPGAGTSFWRDRTYGCRRAPNHPKEQARLGSSEAVEAARSVVYDPYNFEHEDNWELIESVSGQYNRLVIWDAKLMHSATSYEHFAGEHGTHRLVQLFFFDIDV
;
A
#
# COMPACT_ATOMS: atom_id res chain seq x y z
N MET A 1 -13.46 1.01 -39.37
CA MET A 1 -14.17 2.30 -39.33
C MET A 1 -13.16 3.38 -39.71
N SER A 2 -13.50 4.35 -40.56
CA SER A 2 -12.57 5.45 -40.90
C SER A 2 -13.06 6.74 -40.27
N PHE A 3 -12.15 7.53 -39.71
CA PHE A 3 -12.49 8.80 -39.05
C PHE A 3 -12.02 9.99 -39.89
N ASN A 4 -12.79 11.06 -39.92
CA ASN A 4 -12.47 12.25 -40.71
C ASN A 4 -11.79 13.32 -39.86
N SER A 5 -10.91 14.13 -40.45
CA SER A 5 -10.40 15.32 -39.77
C SER A 5 -11.54 16.23 -39.33
N GLY A 6 -11.48 16.72 -38.09
CA GLY A 6 -12.53 17.47 -37.41
C GLY A 6 -13.63 16.62 -36.75
N GLU A 7 -13.62 15.30 -36.94
CA GLU A 7 -14.60 14.41 -36.32
C GLU A 7 -14.43 14.37 -34.80
N ARG A 8 -15.55 14.53 -34.08
CA ARG A 8 -15.59 14.43 -32.62
C ARG A 8 -15.85 12.99 -32.20
N LEU A 9 -15.07 12.50 -31.25
CA LEU A 9 -15.14 11.13 -30.75
C LEU A 9 -14.83 11.09 -29.25
N ASN A 10 -14.93 9.91 -28.64
CA ASN A 10 -14.48 9.68 -27.26
C ASN A 10 -13.19 8.85 -27.25
N PHE A 11 -12.18 9.30 -26.51
CA PHE A 11 -10.97 8.52 -26.29
C PHE A 11 -10.54 8.61 -24.83
N GLY A 12 -10.50 7.46 -24.16
CA GLY A 12 -10.03 7.38 -22.78
C GLY A 12 -10.98 7.90 -21.71
N GLY A 13 -12.25 8.10 -22.06
CA GLY A 13 -13.26 8.72 -21.20
C GLY A 13 -13.39 10.22 -21.40
N GLU A 14 -12.59 10.79 -22.31
CA GLU A 14 -12.55 12.22 -22.61
C GLU A 14 -13.02 12.51 -24.03
N ALA A 15 -13.59 13.71 -24.23
CA ALA A 15 -13.89 14.19 -25.57
C ALA A 15 -12.59 14.41 -26.36
N ALA A 16 -12.59 13.98 -27.62
CA ALA A 16 -11.48 14.15 -28.52
C ALA A 16 -11.93 14.54 -29.94
N VAL A 17 -10.99 15.07 -30.71
CA VAL A 17 -11.18 15.49 -32.11
C VAL A 17 -10.06 14.91 -32.97
N VAL A 18 -10.41 14.31 -34.09
CA VAL A 18 -9.42 13.86 -35.08
C VAL A 18 -8.80 15.08 -35.76
N LEU A 19 -7.48 15.17 -35.72
CA LEU A 19 -6.73 16.21 -36.40
C LEU A 19 -6.33 15.74 -37.81
N GLU A 20 -5.84 14.51 -37.93
CA GLU A 20 -5.27 13.98 -39.16
C GLU A 20 -5.36 12.44 -39.21
N ASP A 21 -5.69 11.89 -40.38
CA ASP A 21 -5.37 10.49 -40.72
C ASP A 21 -3.95 10.45 -41.27
N ARG A 22 -3.07 9.73 -40.60
CA ARG A 22 -1.64 9.69 -40.93
C ARG A 22 -1.33 8.77 -42.11
N GLY A 23 -2.29 7.97 -42.58
CA GLY A 23 -2.10 7.00 -43.67
C GLY A 23 -1.21 5.80 -43.31
N ASP A 24 -0.72 5.71 -42.07
CA ASP A 24 0.09 4.63 -41.52
C ASP A 24 -0.72 3.66 -40.64
N GLY A 25 -2.05 3.76 -40.67
CA GLY A 25 -2.96 3.01 -39.81
C GLY A 25 -3.20 3.66 -38.44
N GLY A 26 -2.72 4.89 -38.22
CA GLY A 26 -3.00 5.68 -37.04
C GLY A 26 -3.67 7.03 -37.33
N TYR A 27 -4.31 7.59 -36.32
CA TYR A 27 -4.88 8.93 -36.34
C TYR A 27 -4.14 9.81 -35.34
N LEU A 28 -3.92 11.07 -35.71
CA LEU A 28 -3.58 12.11 -34.76
C LEU A 28 -4.89 12.69 -34.21
N ILE A 29 -5.08 12.64 -32.90
CA ILE A 29 -6.26 13.22 -32.24
C ILE A 29 -5.83 14.22 -31.16
N SER A 30 -6.67 15.21 -30.88
CA SER A 30 -6.56 16.07 -29.69
C SER A 30 -7.57 15.60 -28.66
N SER A 31 -7.15 15.28 -27.44
CA SER A 31 -8.03 14.75 -26.38
C SER A 31 -7.85 15.46 -25.04
N GLY A 32 -8.95 15.52 -24.27
CA GLY A 32 -8.97 16.03 -22.90
C GLY A 32 -8.75 17.54 -22.77
N PRO A 33 -8.68 18.06 -21.53
CA PRO A 33 -8.63 19.51 -21.26
C PRO A 33 -7.38 20.21 -21.83
N ALA A 34 -6.25 19.50 -21.87
CA ALA A 34 -4.99 20.05 -22.38
C ALA A 34 -4.93 20.10 -23.91
N GLN A 35 -5.85 19.41 -24.60
CA GLN A 35 -5.92 19.36 -26.08
C GLN A 35 -4.58 18.99 -26.74
N LEU A 36 -3.84 18.08 -26.12
CA LEU A 36 -2.55 17.65 -26.65
C LEU A 36 -2.74 16.66 -27.80
N PRO A 37 -1.95 16.77 -28.88
CA PRO A 37 -1.99 15.82 -29.98
C PRO A 37 -1.41 14.48 -29.54
N ILE A 38 -2.16 13.40 -29.76
CA ILE A 38 -1.78 12.02 -29.47
C ILE A 38 -2.02 11.14 -30.69
N VAL A 39 -1.10 10.19 -30.92
CA VAL A 39 -1.19 9.25 -32.03
C VAL A 39 -1.85 7.98 -31.52
N VAL A 40 -2.97 7.59 -32.14
CA VAL A 40 -3.75 6.43 -31.73
C VAL A 40 -3.93 5.48 -32.91
N PRO A 41 -3.58 4.19 -32.79
CA PRO A 41 -3.85 3.20 -33.83
C PRO A 41 -5.35 3.10 -34.15
N ALA A 42 -5.70 2.93 -35.42
CA ALA A 42 -7.09 2.82 -35.86
C ALA A 42 -7.90 1.78 -35.06
N PRO A 43 -7.42 0.54 -34.82
CA PRO A 43 -8.18 -0.45 -34.04
C PRO A 43 -8.47 0.01 -32.61
N THR A 44 -7.55 0.74 -31.98
CA THR A 44 -7.70 1.26 -30.63
C THR A 44 -8.78 2.36 -30.58
N LEU A 45 -8.81 3.22 -31.60
CA LEU A 45 -9.80 4.29 -31.72
C LEU A 45 -11.19 3.76 -32.06
N GLU A 46 -11.27 2.74 -32.91
CA GLU A 46 -12.49 2.00 -33.24
C GLU A 46 -13.10 1.33 -32.01
N ASP A 47 -12.31 0.56 -31.27
CA ASP A 47 -12.77 -0.06 -30.02
C ASP A 47 -13.21 0.98 -28.99
N ALA A 48 -12.60 2.18 -28.99
CA ALA A 48 -13.03 3.28 -28.14
C ALA A 48 -14.43 3.79 -28.48
N GLN A 49 -14.82 3.76 -29.76
CA GLN A 49 -16.16 4.17 -30.18
C GLN A 49 -17.21 3.09 -29.94
N LEU A 50 -16.81 1.81 -29.91
CA LEU A 50 -17.74 0.70 -29.65
C LEU A 50 -18.12 0.59 -28.16
N LYS A 51 -17.22 0.98 -27.24
CA LYS A 51 -17.44 0.87 -25.79
C LYS A 51 -17.10 2.16 -25.03
N PRO A 52 -17.66 3.32 -25.41
CA PRO A 52 -17.22 4.63 -24.93
C PRO A 52 -17.42 4.82 -23.42
N ALA A 53 -18.50 4.29 -22.84
CA ALA A 53 -18.79 4.42 -21.41
C ALA A 53 -17.88 3.55 -20.51
N ALA A 54 -17.31 2.47 -21.06
CA ALA A 54 -16.46 1.53 -20.32
C ALA A 54 -14.97 1.84 -20.47
N LYS A 55 -14.58 2.56 -21.52
CA LYS A 55 -13.18 2.80 -21.83
C LYS A 55 -12.65 4.00 -21.07
N ARG A 56 -11.89 3.72 -20.02
CA ARG A 56 -11.06 4.68 -19.29
C ARG A 56 -9.60 4.37 -19.56
N LEU A 57 -8.75 5.40 -19.60
CA LEU A 57 -7.29 5.19 -19.64
C LEU A 57 -6.75 4.74 -18.28
N PHE A 58 -7.38 5.20 -17.20
CA PHE A 58 -6.92 4.97 -15.84
C PHE A 58 -7.98 4.23 -15.02
N THR A 59 -7.53 3.28 -14.21
CA THR A 59 -8.37 2.62 -13.21
C THR A 59 -8.36 3.47 -11.93
N PRO A 60 -9.52 3.93 -11.42
CA PRO A 60 -9.57 4.70 -10.19
C PRO A 60 -9.46 3.77 -8.98
N THR A 61 -8.24 3.34 -8.67
CA THR A 61 -7.94 2.50 -7.50
C THR A 61 -7.04 3.26 -6.53
N ALA A 62 -7.34 3.16 -5.24
CA ALA A 62 -6.44 3.63 -4.19
C ALA A 62 -5.04 2.97 -4.35
N PRO A 63 -3.96 3.72 -4.08
CA PRO A 63 -2.60 3.19 -4.21
C PRO A 63 -2.37 2.08 -3.18
N HIS A 64 -1.81 0.95 -3.61
CA HIS A 64 -1.49 -0.16 -2.68
C HIS A 64 -0.31 0.16 -1.75
N LEU A 65 0.48 1.20 -2.06
CA LEU A 65 1.58 1.69 -1.25
C LEU A 65 1.73 3.19 -1.51
N LEU A 66 1.82 3.99 -0.45
CA LEU A 66 2.06 5.42 -0.47
C LEU A 66 3.12 5.77 0.57
N SER A 67 4.06 6.63 0.21
CA SER A 67 5.07 7.17 1.11
C SER A 67 5.03 8.69 1.07
N VAL A 68 4.94 9.32 2.23
CA VAL A 68 4.92 10.79 2.39
C VAL A 68 6.01 11.18 3.37
N ASP A 69 7.01 11.91 2.87
CA ASP A 69 8.06 12.51 3.70
C ASP A 69 7.55 13.80 4.34
N ASP A 70 8.16 14.17 5.46
CA ASP A 70 7.82 15.37 6.23
C ASP A 70 6.32 15.46 6.55
N PHE A 71 5.73 14.34 6.99
CA PHE A 71 4.28 14.21 7.15
C PHE A 71 3.70 15.05 8.29
N LEU A 72 4.35 15.02 9.46
CA LEU A 72 3.99 15.85 10.61
C LEU A 72 4.69 17.20 10.52
N ASP A 73 4.00 18.28 10.89
CA ASP A 73 4.60 19.62 10.93
C ASP A 73 5.66 19.74 12.05
N ASP A 74 5.35 19.19 13.23
CA ASP A 74 6.28 19.05 14.36
C ASP A 74 6.41 17.56 14.77
N PRO A 75 7.31 16.80 14.13
CA PRO A 75 7.52 15.40 14.48
C PRO A 75 8.25 15.21 15.83
N ASP A 76 8.93 16.25 16.34
CA ASP A 76 9.61 16.19 17.63
C ASP A 76 8.58 16.22 18.77
N GLU A 77 7.53 17.04 18.67
CA GLU A 77 6.42 17.05 19.64
C GLU A 77 5.74 15.68 19.74
N VAL A 78 5.41 15.07 18.60
CA VAL A 78 4.78 13.73 18.57
C VAL A 78 5.72 12.67 19.15
N ARG A 79 7.01 12.77 18.86
CA ARG A 79 8.02 11.85 19.39
C ARG A 79 8.17 11.98 20.91
N GLU A 80 8.21 13.19 21.45
CA GLU A 80 8.27 13.40 22.91
C GLU A 80 7.03 12.84 23.61
N ILE A 81 5.85 13.00 23.03
CA ILE A 81 4.62 12.35 23.53
C ILE A 81 4.76 10.83 23.52
N ALA A 82 5.26 10.25 22.43
CA ALA A 82 5.44 8.81 22.30
C ALA A 82 6.41 8.27 23.37
N LEU A 83 7.54 8.95 23.60
CA LEU A 83 8.51 8.56 24.62
C LEU A 83 8.00 8.70 26.06
N GLY A 84 7.06 9.62 26.30
CA GLY A 84 6.41 9.81 27.60
C GLY A 84 5.25 8.86 27.89
N ALA A 85 4.83 8.03 26.92
CA ALA A 85 3.69 7.13 27.08
C ALA A 85 4.02 5.91 27.95
N SER A 86 2.97 5.29 28.52
CA SER A 86 3.07 3.97 29.16
C SER A 86 2.86 2.86 28.13
N TYR A 87 3.55 1.73 28.34
CA TYR A 87 3.64 0.63 27.39
C TYR A 87 3.42 -0.73 28.06
N HIS A 88 2.88 -1.68 27.31
CA HIS A 88 2.73 -3.07 27.73
C HIS A 88 3.20 -4.06 26.65
N THR A 89 3.49 -5.28 27.08
CA THR A 89 3.77 -6.42 26.20
C THR A 89 2.49 -7.19 25.89
N GLY A 90 2.45 -7.85 24.74
CA GLY A 90 1.30 -8.64 24.31
C GLY A 90 1.69 -9.66 23.26
N LEU A 91 2.67 -10.53 23.59
CA LEU A 91 3.37 -11.42 22.64
C LEU A 91 2.45 -12.33 21.80
N GLN A 92 1.21 -12.57 22.26
CA GLN A 92 0.20 -13.32 21.50
C GLN A 92 -0.37 -12.53 20.32
N TYR A 93 -0.34 -11.20 20.38
CA TYR A 93 -1.01 -10.29 19.44
C TYR A 93 -0.06 -9.34 18.74
N PHE A 94 1.08 -9.00 19.34
CA PHE A 94 2.09 -8.12 18.77
C PHE A 94 3.48 -8.38 19.36
N LYS A 95 4.52 -8.00 18.61
CA LYS A 95 5.92 -8.04 19.07
C LYS A 95 6.34 -6.69 19.64
N GLY A 96 7.33 -6.69 20.52
CA GLY A 96 7.76 -5.52 21.28
C GLY A 96 6.71 -4.98 22.25
N LEU A 97 6.69 -3.66 22.38
CA LEU A 97 5.85 -2.91 23.29
C LEU A 97 4.85 -2.06 22.52
N ARG A 98 3.62 -1.94 23.01
CA ARG A 98 2.64 -0.98 22.50
C ARG A 98 2.18 -0.02 23.58
N SER A 99 1.88 1.21 23.19
CA SER A 99 1.35 2.20 24.13
C SER A 99 -0.02 1.75 24.64
N ASP A 100 -0.32 2.05 25.91
CA ASP A 100 -1.59 1.69 26.56
C ASP A 100 -2.81 2.40 25.96
N HIS A 101 -2.55 3.52 25.27
CA HIS A 101 -3.56 4.34 24.62
C HIS A 101 -3.25 4.50 23.13
N ARG A 102 -4.32 4.67 22.36
CA ARG A 102 -4.25 5.14 20.97
C ARG A 102 -4.15 6.66 20.93
N PHE A 103 -3.36 7.15 19.98
CA PHE A 103 -3.17 8.56 19.70
C PHE A 103 -3.72 8.83 18.30
N LEU A 104 -4.94 9.33 18.21
CA LEU A 104 -5.59 9.67 16.94
C LEU A 104 -5.73 11.18 16.87
N TRP A 105 -4.79 11.82 16.17
CA TRP A 105 -4.70 13.28 16.07
C TRP A 105 -5.92 13.87 15.33
N PRO A 106 -6.36 15.09 15.69
CA PRO A 106 -7.40 15.78 14.94
C PRO A 106 -7.04 15.90 13.45
N GLY A 107 -7.97 15.53 12.56
CA GLY A 107 -7.79 15.61 11.10
C GLY A 107 -7.03 14.44 10.46
N LEU A 108 -6.49 13.49 11.24
CA LEU A 108 -5.65 12.42 10.70
C LEU A 108 -6.40 11.49 9.74
N ARG A 109 -7.67 11.16 10.05
CA ARG A 109 -8.53 10.32 9.21
C ARG A 109 -8.82 11.00 7.87
N GLU A 110 -9.12 12.30 7.92
CA GLU A 110 -9.41 13.12 6.75
C GLU A 110 -8.17 13.25 5.86
N GLU A 111 -7.00 13.42 6.48
CA GLU A 111 -5.73 13.48 5.76
C GLU A 111 -5.39 12.14 5.08
N PHE A 112 -5.61 11.01 5.75
CA PHE A 112 -5.46 9.70 5.12
C PHE A 112 -6.44 9.51 3.96
N SER A 113 -7.70 9.97 4.11
CA SER A 113 -8.70 9.92 3.05
C SER A 113 -8.27 10.77 1.84
N ARG A 114 -7.71 11.97 2.08
CA ARG A 114 -7.17 12.86 1.04
C ARG A 114 -6.03 12.21 0.28
N LEU A 115 -5.09 11.59 1.00
CA LEU A 115 -3.93 10.92 0.44
C LEU A 115 -4.28 9.69 -0.40
N LEU A 116 -5.27 8.90 0.05
CA LEU A 116 -5.73 7.70 -0.66
C LEU A 116 -6.74 8.02 -1.78
N GLY A 117 -7.33 9.21 -1.78
CA GLY A 117 -8.37 9.61 -2.72
C GLY A 117 -9.70 8.88 -2.54
N THR A 118 -9.93 8.28 -1.37
CA THR A 118 -11.14 7.53 -1.01
C THR A 118 -11.45 7.70 0.49
N PRO A 119 -12.73 7.65 0.92
CA PRO A 119 -13.06 7.74 2.34
C PRO A 119 -12.43 6.60 3.15
N VAL A 120 -11.79 6.97 4.27
CA VAL A 120 -11.36 6.03 5.31
C VAL A 120 -12.55 5.68 6.21
N THR A 121 -12.75 4.39 6.46
CA THR A 121 -13.79 3.80 7.31
C THR A 121 -13.19 2.93 8.42
N GLU A 122 -14.04 2.41 9.32
CA GLU A 122 -13.63 1.61 10.49
C GLU A 122 -12.52 2.23 11.36
N TRP A 123 -12.40 3.56 11.36
CA TRP A 123 -11.32 4.29 12.01
C TRP A 123 -11.18 4.01 13.51
N LEU A 124 -12.30 3.75 14.19
CA LEU A 124 -12.32 3.42 15.62
C LEU A 124 -12.60 1.94 15.89
N GLY A 125 -12.77 1.13 14.84
CA GLY A 125 -13.13 -0.29 14.91
C GLY A 125 -11.94 -1.24 15.09
N HIS A 126 -10.72 -0.74 14.95
CA HIS A 126 -9.49 -1.50 15.17
C HIS A 126 -8.74 -1.00 16.41
N ASP A 127 -8.59 -1.86 17.41
CA ASP A 127 -8.06 -1.50 18.73
C ASP A 127 -6.63 -0.95 18.69
N ALA A 128 -5.80 -1.46 17.76
CA ALA A 128 -4.43 -1.02 17.58
C ALA A 128 -4.27 0.23 16.69
N ASN A 129 -5.36 0.83 16.18
CA ASN A 129 -5.26 2.01 15.33
C ASN A 129 -4.81 3.23 16.15
N GLY A 130 -3.67 3.81 15.77
CA GLY A 130 -3.08 5.01 16.39
C GLY A 130 -2.13 4.74 17.55
N VAL A 131 -1.81 3.48 17.87
CA VAL A 131 -0.89 3.16 18.97
C VAL A 131 0.57 3.38 18.57
N PHE A 132 1.41 3.76 19.52
CA PHE A 132 2.84 3.69 19.32
C PHE A 132 3.33 2.26 19.53
N GLN A 133 4.33 1.84 18.77
CA GLN A 133 5.02 0.57 18.95
C GLN A 133 6.52 0.80 19.05
N GLN A 134 7.14 0.10 20.01
CA GLN A 134 8.58 0.03 20.18
C GLN A 134 9.05 -1.41 19.98
N THR A 135 10.04 -1.63 19.12
CA THR A 135 10.68 -2.93 18.92
C THR A 135 12.21 -2.82 18.96
N ALA A 136 12.90 -3.90 19.31
CA ALA A 136 14.36 -3.97 19.40
C ALA A 136 14.94 -5.25 18.77
N HIS A 137 16.27 -5.37 18.74
CA HIS A 137 16.97 -6.50 18.10
C HIS A 137 16.60 -7.90 18.64
N ASP A 138 16.09 -7.96 19.86
CA ASP A 138 15.65 -9.17 20.56
C ASP A 138 14.18 -9.51 20.31
N ASP A 139 13.43 -8.62 19.66
CA ASP A 139 12.10 -8.93 19.14
C ASP A 139 12.17 -9.75 17.85
N PRO A 140 11.32 -10.78 17.68
CA PRO A 140 11.25 -11.51 16.43
C PRO A 140 10.64 -10.65 15.31
N LEU A 141 11.18 -10.79 14.10
CA LEU A 141 10.50 -10.36 12.89
C LEU A 141 9.36 -11.33 12.58
N VAL A 142 8.26 -10.79 12.04
CA VAL A 142 7.10 -11.59 11.64
C VAL A 142 6.67 -11.27 10.21
N TRP A 143 6.48 -12.31 9.40
CA TRP A 143 5.96 -12.22 8.04
C TRP A 143 4.48 -12.56 8.05
N HIS A 144 3.65 -11.57 7.75
CA HIS A 144 2.19 -11.69 7.90
C HIS A 144 1.44 -10.79 6.93
N HIS A 145 0.13 -10.94 6.91
CA HIS A 145 -0.82 -10.00 6.32
C HIS A 145 -1.92 -9.72 7.33
N ASP A 146 -2.59 -8.60 7.16
CA ASP A 146 -3.59 -8.10 8.09
C ASP A 146 -5.02 -8.31 7.58
N SER A 147 -5.97 -8.30 8.52
CA SER A 147 -7.40 -8.44 8.20
C SER A 147 -8.04 -7.13 7.73
N GLN A 148 -7.39 -5.99 7.93
CA GLN A 148 -7.83 -4.67 7.46
C GLN A 148 -7.59 -4.46 5.97
N SER A 149 -8.18 -3.40 5.42
CA SER A 149 -7.91 -2.95 4.05
C SER A 149 -6.54 -2.28 3.95
N TYR A 150 -6.22 -1.41 4.92
CA TYR A 150 -4.96 -0.67 4.96
C TYR A 150 -4.34 -0.68 6.36
N ALA A 151 -3.00 -0.66 6.35
CA ALA A 151 -2.19 -0.36 7.51
C ALA A 151 -1.26 0.82 7.18
N ALA A 152 -0.81 1.53 8.21
CA ALA A 152 0.16 2.60 8.04
C ALA A 152 1.12 2.70 9.24
N ALA A 153 2.26 3.33 9.01
CA ALA A 153 3.26 3.63 10.03
C ALA A 153 3.84 5.03 9.82
N ILE A 154 3.93 5.81 10.89
CA ILE A 154 4.79 7.00 10.96
C ILE A 154 6.08 6.61 11.70
N TYR A 155 7.24 6.87 11.11
CA TYR A 155 8.54 6.53 11.71
C TYR A 155 9.12 7.70 12.51
N LEU A 156 9.47 7.45 13.78
CA LEU A 156 9.78 8.50 14.77
C LEU A 156 11.20 8.41 15.34
N ASN A 157 12.12 7.75 14.63
CA ASN A 157 13.55 7.73 14.95
C ASN A 157 14.29 8.82 14.16
N PRO A 158 14.86 9.87 14.77
CA PRO A 158 15.51 10.98 14.05
C PRO A 158 16.69 10.57 13.17
N ASN A 159 17.47 9.58 13.62
CA ASN A 159 18.58 8.99 12.87
C ASN A 159 18.36 7.48 12.78
N PRO A 160 17.42 7.01 11.94
CA PRO A 160 17.06 5.61 11.89
C PRO A 160 18.23 4.80 11.31
N PRO A 161 18.56 3.63 11.88
CA PRO A 161 19.55 2.76 11.27
C PRO A 161 19.05 2.21 9.92
N PRO A 162 19.95 1.68 9.08
CA PRO A 162 19.57 0.91 7.89
C PRO A 162 18.56 -0.18 8.26
N GLY A 163 17.57 -0.40 7.39
CA GLY A 163 16.57 -1.45 7.61
C GLY A 163 15.51 -1.14 8.68
N ALA A 164 15.40 0.09 9.19
CA ALA A 164 14.29 0.47 10.09
C ALA A 164 12.89 0.48 9.44
N GLY A 165 12.79 0.15 8.15
CA GLY A 165 11.59 0.31 7.32
C GLY A 165 10.55 -0.80 7.44
N THR A 166 9.79 -0.94 6.35
CA THR A 166 8.82 -2.02 6.13
C THR A 166 9.14 -2.70 4.81
N SER A 167 9.12 -4.03 4.80
CA SER A 167 9.39 -4.89 3.65
C SER A 167 8.14 -5.65 3.24
N PHE A 168 8.00 -5.90 1.94
CA PHE A 168 6.88 -6.62 1.35
C PHE A 168 7.38 -7.81 0.54
N TRP A 169 6.65 -8.91 0.62
CA TRP A 169 7.15 -10.23 0.26
C TRP A 169 6.20 -10.95 -0.71
N ARG A 170 6.73 -12.00 -1.33
CA ARG A 170 5.94 -13.07 -1.94
C ARG A 170 6.44 -14.42 -1.47
N ASP A 171 5.55 -15.40 -1.37
CA ASP A 171 5.97 -16.77 -1.13
C ASP A 171 6.72 -17.32 -2.36
N ARG A 172 7.80 -18.09 -2.15
CA ARG A 172 8.65 -18.60 -3.24
C ARG A 172 8.01 -19.72 -4.06
N THR A 173 7.04 -20.46 -3.52
CA THR A 173 6.52 -21.69 -4.12
C THR A 173 5.37 -21.40 -5.08
N TYR A 174 4.42 -20.59 -4.64
CA TYR A 174 3.20 -20.24 -5.37
C TYR A 174 3.17 -18.78 -5.81
N GLY A 175 4.09 -17.92 -5.33
CA GLY A 175 4.18 -16.52 -5.73
C GLY A 175 3.08 -15.62 -5.15
N CYS A 176 2.39 -16.07 -4.09
CA CYS A 176 1.35 -15.31 -3.42
C CYS A 176 1.96 -14.09 -2.72
N ARG A 177 1.42 -12.92 -3.05
CA ARG A 177 1.75 -11.66 -2.37
C ARG A 177 0.75 -11.32 -1.26
N ARG A 178 -0.33 -12.09 -1.17
CA ARG A 178 -1.42 -11.94 -0.20
C ARG A 178 -1.81 -13.33 0.31
N ALA A 179 -2.78 -13.37 1.22
CA ALA A 179 -3.47 -14.61 1.58
C ALA A 179 -3.88 -15.40 0.32
N PRO A 180 -3.65 -16.73 0.22
CA PRO A 180 -4.01 -17.49 -0.98
C PRO A 180 -5.50 -17.47 -1.33
N ASN A 181 -6.37 -17.25 -0.34
CA ASN A 181 -7.81 -17.08 -0.52
C ASN A 181 -8.22 -15.64 -0.88
N HIS A 182 -7.28 -14.71 -1.04
CA HIS A 182 -7.57 -13.37 -1.53
C HIS A 182 -8.03 -13.43 -3.00
N PRO A 183 -9.05 -12.65 -3.44
CA PRO A 183 -9.61 -12.75 -4.78
C PRO A 183 -8.58 -12.65 -5.93
N LYS A 184 -7.58 -11.77 -5.78
CA LYS A 184 -6.47 -11.65 -6.75
C LYS A 184 -5.59 -12.90 -6.83
N GLU A 185 -5.36 -13.58 -5.71
CA GLU A 185 -4.58 -14.82 -5.68
C GLU A 185 -5.39 -15.98 -6.22
N GLN A 186 -6.67 -16.09 -5.87
CA GLN A 186 -7.58 -17.11 -6.42
C GLN A 186 -7.68 -17.02 -7.94
N ALA A 187 -7.85 -15.81 -8.49
CA ALA A 187 -7.90 -15.58 -9.92
C ALA A 187 -6.58 -15.98 -10.63
N ARG A 188 -5.44 -15.79 -9.97
CA ARG A 188 -4.12 -16.14 -10.51
C ARG A 188 -3.81 -17.64 -10.43
N LEU A 189 -4.15 -18.26 -9.29
CA LEU A 189 -3.94 -19.69 -9.04
C LEU A 189 -4.87 -20.57 -9.88
N GLY A 190 -6.07 -20.07 -10.20
CA GLY A 190 -6.94 -20.64 -11.24
C GLY A 190 -7.73 -21.88 -10.84
N SER A 191 -7.48 -22.50 -9.67
CA SER A 191 -8.31 -23.59 -9.15
C SER A 191 -8.33 -23.64 -7.62
N SER A 192 -9.38 -24.27 -7.07
CA SER A 192 -9.53 -24.47 -5.62
C SER A 192 -8.42 -25.37 -5.04
N GLU A 193 -7.97 -26.37 -5.80
CA GLU A 193 -6.87 -27.27 -5.41
C GLU A 193 -5.55 -26.51 -5.30
N ALA A 194 -5.26 -25.62 -6.27
CA ALA A 194 -4.07 -24.77 -6.23
C ALA A 194 -4.12 -23.77 -5.06
N VAL A 195 -5.30 -23.22 -4.76
CA VAL A 195 -5.51 -22.36 -3.58
C VAL A 195 -5.23 -23.13 -2.30
N GLU A 196 -5.75 -24.34 -2.13
CA GLU A 196 -5.52 -25.13 -0.92
C GLU A 196 -4.06 -25.57 -0.77
N ALA A 197 -3.40 -25.94 -1.88
CA ALA A 197 -1.98 -26.27 -1.88
C ALA A 197 -1.10 -25.05 -1.57
N ALA A 198 -1.51 -23.85 -1.98
CA ALA A 198 -0.85 -22.60 -1.60
C ALA A 198 -1.09 -22.27 -0.12
N ARG A 199 -2.28 -22.54 0.42
CA ARG A 199 -2.60 -22.31 1.85
C ARG A 199 -1.69 -23.10 2.78
N SER A 200 -1.44 -24.38 2.47
CA SER A 200 -0.59 -25.23 3.32
C SER A 200 0.87 -24.76 3.33
N VAL A 201 1.36 -24.18 2.24
CA VAL A 201 2.71 -23.60 2.19
C VAL A 201 2.76 -22.24 2.85
N VAL A 202 1.88 -21.31 2.47
CA VAL A 202 1.92 -19.92 2.95
C VAL A 202 1.67 -19.83 4.45
N TYR A 203 0.74 -20.63 4.98
CA TYR A 203 0.41 -20.67 6.40
C TYR A 203 1.13 -21.76 7.19
N ASP A 204 2.23 -22.31 6.65
CA ASP A 204 3.12 -23.11 7.48
C ASP A 204 3.59 -22.26 8.67
N PRO A 205 3.38 -22.69 9.93
CA PRO A 205 3.76 -21.91 11.11
C PRO A 205 5.25 -21.49 11.13
N TYR A 206 6.12 -22.26 10.46
CA TYR A 206 7.52 -21.91 10.28
C TYR A 206 7.68 -20.53 9.61
N ASN A 207 6.89 -20.25 8.57
CA ASN A 207 7.00 -19.03 7.76
C ASN A 207 6.65 -17.75 8.52
N PHE A 208 6.00 -17.86 9.68
CA PHE A 208 5.61 -16.69 10.47
C PHE A 208 6.82 -15.95 11.03
N GLU A 209 7.90 -16.67 11.40
CA GLU A 209 9.11 -16.10 12.02
C GLU A 209 10.40 -16.42 11.25
N HIS A 210 10.30 -17.03 10.06
CA HIS A 210 11.45 -17.42 9.23
C HIS A 210 11.31 -16.91 7.80
N GLU A 211 12.36 -16.26 7.30
CA GLU A 211 12.39 -15.62 5.98
C GLU A 211 12.55 -16.61 4.82
N ASP A 212 13.03 -17.84 5.07
CA ASP A 212 13.56 -18.76 4.04
C ASP A 212 12.60 -18.97 2.83
N ASN A 213 11.30 -19.03 3.10
CA ASN A 213 10.25 -19.27 2.10
C ASN A 213 9.68 -17.99 1.47
N TRP A 214 10.20 -16.83 1.85
CA TRP A 214 9.81 -15.52 1.38
C TRP A 214 10.85 -14.93 0.43
N GLU A 215 10.38 -14.22 -0.59
CA GLU A 215 11.19 -13.42 -1.49
C GLU A 215 10.81 -11.95 -1.35
N LEU A 216 11.81 -11.10 -1.06
CA LEU A 216 11.62 -9.66 -0.95
C LEU A 216 11.23 -9.08 -2.32
N ILE A 217 10.14 -8.34 -2.37
CA ILE A 217 9.63 -7.72 -3.59
C ILE A 217 9.90 -6.22 -3.60
N GLU A 218 9.63 -5.57 -2.48
CA GLU A 218 9.82 -4.14 -2.32
C GLU A 218 10.03 -3.81 -0.83
N SER A 219 10.69 -2.68 -0.57
CA SER A 219 10.86 -2.17 0.79
C SER A 219 10.81 -0.65 0.77
N VAL A 220 10.31 -0.07 1.87
CA VAL A 220 10.30 1.38 2.09
C VAL A 220 11.11 1.69 3.33
N SER A 221 12.07 2.61 3.20
CA SER A 221 12.91 3.01 4.34
C SER A 221 12.11 3.74 5.41
N GLY A 222 12.37 3.40 6.67
CA GLY A 222 11.76 4.03 7.84
C GLY A 222 12.44 5.34 8.21
N GLN A 223 12.41 6.33 7.31
CA GLN A 223 13.00 7.65 7.54
C GLN A 223 12.19 8.45 8.56
N TYR A 224 12.87 9.30 9.34
CA TYR A 224 12.20 10.14 10.32
C TYR A 224 11.11 11.00 9.68
N ASN A 225 9.97 11.12 10.34
CA ASN A 225 8.80 11.87 9.87
C ASN A 225 8.20 11.39 8.53
N ARG A 226 8.50 10.15 8.13
CA ARG A 226 7.83 9.51 6.99
C ARG A 226 6.56 8.81 7.45
N LEU A 227 5.46 9.07 6.75
CA LEU A 227 4.28 8.22 6.75
C LEU A 227 4.37 7.22 5.61
N VAL A 228 4.13 5.94 5.89
CA VAL A 228 3.91 4.91 4.86
C VAL A 228 2.54 4.29 5.09
N ILE A 229 1.71 4.26 4.05
CA ILE A 229 0.39 3.61 4.02
C ILE A 229 0.44 2.47 2.99
N TRP A 230 -0.06 1.28 3.33
CA TRP A 230 -0.05 0.11 2.43
C TRP A 230 -1.31 -0.73 2.50
N ASP A 231 -1.61 -1.43 1.41
CA ASP A 231 -2.61 -2.51 1.33
C ASP A 231 -2.24 -3.60 2.34
N ALA A 232 -3.01 -3.68 3.43
CA ALA A 232 -2.70 -4.54 4.57
C ALA A 232 -2.75 -6.03 4.21
N LYS A 233 -3.39 -6.39 3.07
CA LYS A 233 -3.43 -7.76 2.56
C LYS A 233 -2.10 -8.23 1.99
N LEU A 234 -1.17 -7.32 1.69
CA LEU A 234 0.15 -7.69 1.23
C LEU A 234 0.92 -8.40 2.34
N MET A 235 1.67 -9.44 2.00
CA MET A 235 2.61 -10.07 2.92
C MET A 235 3.73 -9.08 3.25
N HIS A 236 3.90 -8.75 4.52
CA HIS A 236 4.80 -7.71 4.97
C HIS A 236 5.44 -8.04 6.33
N SER A 237 6.51 -7.32 6.63
CA SER A 237 7.25 -7.36 7.90
C SER A 237 7.93 -6.02 8.14
N ALA A 238 8.40 -5.76 9.36
CA ALA A 238 9.47 -4.78 9.51
C ALA A 238 10.71 -5.27 8.73
N THR A 239 11.52 -4.34 8.22
CA THR A 239 12.68 -4.71 7.40
C THR A 239 13.79 -5.35 8.24
N SER A 240 14.15 -4.77 9.39
CA SER A 240 15.10 -5.34 10.35
C SER A 240 14.97 -4.64 11.71
N TYR A 241 15.33 -5.36 12.78
CA TYR A 241 15.56 -4.78 14.10
C TYR A 241 17.02 -4.84 14.58
N GLU A 242 17.93 -5.40 13.77
CA GLU A 242 19.32 -5.75 14.14
C GLU A 242 20.11 -4.59 14.75
N HIS A 243 19.82 -3.36 14.33
CA HIS A 243 20.57 -2.16 14.72
C HIS A 243 19.91 -1.34 15.84
N PHE A 244 18.91 -1.92 16.53
CA PHE A 244 18.27 -1.32 17.70
C PHE A 244 18.76 -2.00 19.00
N ALA A 245 18.80 -1.28 20.11
CA ALA A 245 19.57 -1.67 21.29
C ALA A 245 18.77 -2.30 22.45
N GLY A 246 17.43 -2.17 22.47
CA GLY A 246 16.59 -2.76 23.53
C GLY A 246 16.55 -1.95 24.83
N GLU A 247 16.39 -2.63 25.98
CA GLU A 247 16.04 -2.11 27.32
C GLU A 247 16.79 -0.83 27.77
N HIS A 248 17.99 -0.60 27.26
CA HIS A 248 18.83 0.55 27.61
C HIS A 248 19.28 1.41 26.42
N GLY A 249 18.62 1.30 25.27
CA GLY A 249 18.97 2.10 24.10
C GLY A 249 17.81 2.38 23.15
N THR A 250 18.16 2.70 21.91
CA THR A 250 17.19 3.11 20.90
C THR A 250 16.36 1.91 20.45
N HIS A 251 15.03 2.00 20.58
CA HIS A 251 14.07 1.12 19.95
C HIS A 251 13.63 1.68 18.60
N ARG A 252 13.16 0.83 17.69
CA ARG A 252 12.41 1.27 16.53
C ARG A 252 11.08 1.79 17.02
N LEU A 253 10.84 3.09 16.84
CA LEU A 253 9.65 3.77 17.31
C LEU A 253 8.78 4.14 16.11
N VAL A 254 7.58 3.59 16.06
CA VAL A 254 6.58 3.91 15.04
C VAL A 254 5.23 4.22 15.67
N GLN A 255 4.41 5.02 15.00
CA GLN A 255 2.98 5.10 15.25
C GLN A 255 2.25 4.27 14.20
N LEU A 256 1.51 3.25 14.63
CA LEU A 256 0.80 2.33 13.74
C LEU A 256 -0.65 2.75 13.53
N PHE A 257 -1.17 2.48 12.34
CA PHE A 257 -2.57 2.69 11.99
C PHE A 257 -3.12 1.49 11.24
N PHE A 258 -4.40 1.20 11.47
CA PHE A 258 -5.14 0.11 10.87
C PHE A 258 -6.56 0.62 10.58
N PHE A 259 -7.01 0.53 9.34
CA PHE A 259 -8.29 1.10 8.92
C PHE A 259 -8.80 0.46 7.63
N ASP A 260 -10.07 0.68 7.36
CA ASP A 260 -10.71 0.28 6.11
C ASP A 260 -10.95 1.48 5.19
N ILE A 261 -11.26 1.19 3.93
CA ILE A 261 -11.69 2.20 2.96
C ILE A 261 -13.01 1.79 2.34
N ASP A 262 -13.77 2.76 1.83
CA ASP A 262 -14.90 2.46 0.97
C ASP A 262 -14.37 1.89 -0.36
N VAL A 263 -14.85 0.68 -0.71
CA VAL A 263 -14.49 -0.05 -1.95
C VAL A 263 -15.71 -0.27 -2.83
#